data_AF-A0A1R3KJT5-F1
#
_entry.id   AF-A0A1R3KJT5-F1
#
_cell.length_a   1.000
_cell.length_b   1.000
_cell.length_c   1.000
_cell.angle_alpha   90.00
_cell.angle_beta   90.00
_cell.angle_gamma   90.00
#
_symmetry.space_group_name_H-M   'P 1'
#
loop_
_entity.id
_entity.type
_entity.pdbx_description
1 polymer ?
#
loop_
_entity_poly.entity_id
_entity_poly.type
_entity_poly.pdbx_seq_one_letter_code
_entity_poly.pdbx_strand_id
1 'polypeptide(L)'
;MDRPATFGRVWTDDETIVLVEMMLGIGDARECWEDNKDILVDMIELSLPGWGITQPQVEARIKCLRREYMQIKKMLKSPVFYWDEVHHKVEGDQEVLDMWFRVSNVESI
;
A
#
# COMPACT_ATOMS: atom_id res chain seq x y z
N MET A 1 -23.01 5.68 -22.42
CA MET A 1 -22.61 4.54 -21.56
C MET A 1 -21.93 5.15 -20.35
N ASP A 2 -22.70 5.44 -19.31
CA ASP A 2 -22.13 5.89 -18.03
C ASP A 2 -21.50 4.69 -17.34
N ARG A 3 -20.17 4.70 -17.25
CA ARG A 3 -19.41 3.71 -16.48
C ARG A 3 -19.67 4.02 -15.00
N PRO A 4 -20.29 3.12 -14.22
CA PRO A 4 -20.60 3.43 -12.83
C PRO A 4 -19.30 3.71 -12.08
N ALA A 5 -19.27 4.82 -11.35
CA ALA A 5 -18.19 5.14 -10.43
C ALA A 5 -18.11 3.99 -9.42
N THR A 6 -17.11 3.13 -9.56
CA THR A 6 -16.89 2.02 -8.63
C THR A 6 -16.37 2.59 -7.33
N PHE A 7 -17.28 2.85 -6.40
CA PHE A 7 -16.94 3.03 -5.00
C PHE A 7 -16.16 1.80 -4.51
N GLY A 8 -14.92 2.03 -4.04
CA GLY A 8 -14.19 1.14 -3.13
C GLY A 8 -14.01 -0.31 -3.57
N ARG A 9 -13.37 -0.57 -4.72
CA ARG A 9 -12.86 -1.91 -5.04
C ARG A 9 -11.87 -2.32 -3.94
N VAL A 10 -12.15 -3.43 -3.25
CA VAL A 10 -11.23 -4.04 -2.29
C VAL A 10 -10.11 -4.69 -3.08
N TRP A 11 -8.87 -4.31 -2.79
CA TRP A 11 -7.69 -4.94 -3.38
C TRP A 11 -7.40 -6.25 -2.68
N THR A 12 -7.10 -7.30 -3.42
CA THR A 12 -6.62 -8.56 -2.85
C THR A 12 -5.13 -8.47 -2.52
N ASP A 13 -4.64 -9.41 -1.71
CA ASP A 13 -3.22 -9.50 -1.40
C ASP A 13 -2.41 -9.78 -2.67
N ASP A 14 -2.87 -10.68 -3.53
CA ASP A 14 -2.22 -11.00 -4.81
C ASP A 14 -2.08 -9.77 -5.72
N GLU A 15 -3.14 -8.96 -5.85
CA GLU A 15 -3.07 -7.72 -6.65
C GLU A 15 -2.11 -6.69 -6.05
N THR A 16 -2.09 -6.63 -4.72
CA THR A 16 -1.22 -5.71 -4.00
C THR A 16 0.24 -6.14 -4.16
N ILE A 17 0.51 -7.44 -4.11
CA ILE A 17 1.83 -8.02 -4.36
C ILE A 17 2.27 -7.67 -5.78
N VAL A 18 1.44 -7.94 -6.80
CA VAL A 18 1.76 -7.60 -8.20
C VAL A 18 2.05 -6.10 -8.34
N LEU A 19 1.21 -5.22 -7.77
CA LEU A 19 1.46 -3.78 -7.80
C LEU A 19 2.81 -3.41 -7.18
N VAL A 20 3.14 -3.97 -6.01
CA VAL A 20 4.41 -3.71 -5.32
C VAL A 20 5.59 -4.24 -6.12
N GLU A 21 5.49 -5.43 -6.71
CA GLU A 21 6.52 -6.00 -7.59
C GLU A 21 6.79 -5.09 -8.80
N MET A 22 5.75 -4.56 -9.45
CA MET A 22 5.91 -3.62 -10.56
C MET A 22 6.58 -2.32 -10.11
N MET A 23 6.18 -1.78 -8.95
CA MET A 23 6.82 -0.59 -8.37
C MET A 23 8.31 -0.82 -8.08
N LEU A 24 8.67 -2.00 -7.56
CA LEU A 24 10.06 -2.39 -7.31
C LEU A 24 10.84 -2.55 -8.62
N GLY A 25 10.27 -3.18 -9.64
CA GLY A 25 10.90 -3.34 -10.96
C GLY A 25 11.23 -2.01 -11.63
N ILE A 26 10.36 -1.01 -11.54
CA ILE A 26 10.64 0.36 -12.01
C ILE A 26 11.80 0.98 -11.20
N GLY A 27 11.80 0.77 -9.88
CA GLY A 27 12.89 1.24 -9.01
C GLY A 27 14.24 0.60 -9.34
N ASP A 28 14.25 -0.70 -9.66
CA ASP A 28 15.46 -1.43 -10.08
C ASP A 28 16.00 -0.92 -11.43
N ALA A 29 15.11 -0.47 -12.31
CA ALA A 29 15.46 0.25 -13.54
C ALA A 29 15.99 1.68 -13.29
N ARG A 30 16.09 2.11 -12.01
CA ARG A 30 16.47 3.46 -11.56
C ARG A 30 15.50 4.54 -11.99
N GLU A 31 14.26 4.17 -12.24
CA GLU A 31 13.20 5.09 -12.59
C GLU A 31 12.29 5.38 -11.39
N CYS A 32 11.60 6.51 -11.45
CA CYS A 32 10.60 6.86 -10.45
C CYS A 32 9.24 6.36 -10.91
N TRP A 33 8.60 5.49 -10.13
CA TRP A 33 7.25 5.03 -10.43
C TRP A 33 6.21 6.17 -10.36
N GLU A 34 6.48 7.26 -9.62
CA GLU A 34 5.58 8.42 -9.55
C GLU A 34 5.45 9.12 -10.90
N ASP A 35 6.49 9.06 -11.72
CA ASP A 35 6.54 9.66 -13.06
C ASP A 35 6.05 8.69 -14.15
N ASN A 36 5.91 7.39 -13.82
CA ASN A 36 5.63 6.29 -14.75
C ASN A 36 4.35 5.51 -14.35
N LYS A 37 3.30 6.24 -13.97
CA LYS A 37 2.04 5.64 -13.46
C LYS A 37 1.20 4.95 -14.53
N ASP A 38 1.27 5.44 -15.75
CA ASP A 38 0.69 4.82 -16.95
C ASP A 38 1.35 3.45 -17.21
N ILE A 39 2.68 3.38 -17.11
CA ILE A 39 3.43 2.12 -17.23
C ILE A 39 2.99 1.11 -16.17
N LEU A 40 2.78 1.55 -14.92
CA LEU A 40 2.26 0.66 -13.85
C LEU A 40 0.90 0.04 -14.21
N VAL A 41 0.01 0.81 -14.82
CA VAL A 41 -1.32 0.33 -15.21
C VAL A 41 -1.21 -0.71 -16.32
N ASP A 42 -0.39 -0.43 -17.33
CA ASP A 42 -0.15 -1.34 -18.44
C ASP A 42 0.49 -2.66 -17.95
N MET A 43 1.48 -2.57 -17.06
CA MET A 43 2.13 -3.74 -16.45
C MET A 43 1.15 -4.59 -15.62
N ILE A 44 0.23 -3.95 -14.89
CA ILE A 44 -0.81 -4.65 -14.14
C ILE A 44 -1.79 -5.35 -15.09
N GLU A 45 -2.24 -4.70 -16.16
CA GLU A 45 -3.15 -5.34 -17.13
C GLU A 45 -2.46 -6.50 -17.87
N LEU A 46 -1.15 -6.41 -18.15
CA LEU A 46 -0.40 -7.53 -18.72
C LEU A 46 -0.26 -8.71 -17.74
N SER A 47 -0.09 -8.43 -16.45
CA SER A 47 0.10 -9.46 -15.42
C SER A 47 -1.23 -10.07 -14.95
N LEU A 48 -2.30 -9.27 -14.95
CA LEU A 48 -3.64 -9.61 -14.49
C LEU A 48 -4.68 -9.21 -15.56
N PRO A 49 -4.68 -9.86 -16.74
CA PRO A 49 -5.53 -9.47 -17.85
C PRO A 49 -7.01 -9.64 -17.52
N GLY A 50 -7.81 -8.64 -17.87
CA GLY A 50 -9.27 -8.67 -17.70
C GLY A 50 -9.77 -8.30 -16.31
N TRP A 51 -8.90 -7.83 -15.41
CA TRP A 51 -9.29 -7.41 -14.06
C TRP A 51 -9.88 -5.99 -14.01
N GLY A 52 -9.71 -5.23 -15.10
CA GLY A 52 -10.36 -3.92 -15.27
C GLY A 52 -9.87 -2.88 -14.26
N ILE A 53 -8.61 -3.02 -13.79
CA ILE A 53 -7.99 -2.09 -12.85
C ILE A 53 -7.69 -0.79 -13.60
N THR A 54 -8.19 0.33 -13.06
CA THR A 54 -8.02 1.65 -13.67
C THR A 54 -6.89 2.43 -13.00
N GLN A 55 -6.29 3.37 -13.73
CA GLN A 55 -5.25 4.27 -13.18
C GLN A 55 -5.66 4.96 -11.87
N PRO A 56 -6.88 5.54 -11.71
CA PRO A 56 -7.28 6.14 -10.44
C PRO A 56 -7.31 5.14 -9.27
N GLN A 57 -7.64 3.87 -9.53
CA GLN A 57 -7.62 2.82 -8.50
C GLN A 57 -6.19 2.44 -8.11
N VAL A 58 -5.27 2.35 -9.07
CA VAL A 58 -3.83 2.14 -8.81
C VAL A 58 -3.28 3.29 -7.97
N GLU A 59 -3.54 4.53 -8.37
CA GLU A 59 -3.08 5.71 -7.62
C GLU A 59 -3.65 5.76 -6.21
N ALA A 60 -4.92 5.43 -6.03
CA ALA A 60 -5.54 5.33 -4.71
C ALA A 60 -4.86 4.26 -3.84
N ARG A 61 -4.58 3.07 -4.41
CA ARG A 61 -3.91 1.99 -3.69
C ARG A 61 -2.49 2.36 -3.29
N ILE A 62 -1.73 2.99 -4.19
CA ILE A 62 -0.38 3.45 -3.87
C ILE A 62 -0.39 4.50 -2.75
N LYS A 63 -1.37 5.43 -2.75
CA LYS A 63 -1.54 6.38 -1.64
C LYS A 63 -1.81 5.67 -0.30
N CYS A 64 -2.62 4.61 -0.30
CA CYS A 64 -2.85 3.79 0.89
C CYS A 64 -1.57 3.08 1.35
N LEU A 65 -0.87 2.38 0.45
CA LEU A 65 0.38 1.67 0.76
C LEU A 65 1.45 2.62 1.32
N ARG A 66 1.58 3.82 0.73
CA ARG A 66 2.51 4.84 1.25
C ARG A 66 2.14 5.28 2.67
N ARG A 67 0.84 5.42 2.98
CA ARG A 67 0.38 5.77 4.32
C ARG A 67 0.69 4.65 5.32
N GLU A 68 0.36 3.41 4.97
CA GLU A 68 0.63 2.21 5.78
C GLU A 68 2.13 2.06 6.06
N TYR A 69 2.97 2.17 5.03
CA TYR A 69 4.44 2.15 5.17
C TYR A 69 4.93 3.26 6.11
N MET A 70 4.44 4.50 5.96
CA MET A 70 4.86 5.60 6.82
C MET A 70 4.43 5.41 8.27
N GLN A 71 3.25 4.81 8.51
CA GLN A 71 2.80 4.45 9.85
C GLN A 71 3.69 3.38 10.48
N ILE A 72 3.95 2.29 9.76
CA ILE A 72 4.86 1.22 10.21
C ILE A 72 6.24 1.81 10.50
N LYS A 73 6.78 2.63 9.60
CA LYS A 73 8.05 3.32 9.78
C LYS A 73 8.06 4.25 11.00
N LYS A 74 6.94 4.92 11.31
CA LYS A 74 6.81 5.76 12.51
C LYS A 74 6.81 4.90 13.78
N MET A 75 6.12 3.76 13.77
CA MET A 75 6.12 2.81 14.89
C MET A 75 7.53 2.26 15.14
N LEU A 76 8.20 1.75 14.11
CA LEU A 76 9.52 1.12 14.23
C LEU A 76 10.65 2.10 14.58
N LYS A 77 10.40 3.42 14.62
CA LYS A 77 11.35 4.39 15.21
C LYS A 77 11.39 4.34 16.73
N SER A 78 10.34 3.83 17.36
CA SER A 78 10.29 3.68 18.81
C SER A 78 10.83 2.31 19.23
N PRO A 79 11.69 2.22 20.26
CA PRO A 79 12.31 0.96 20.67
C PRO A 79 11.33 -0.04 21.30
N VAL A 80 10.09 0.40 21.57
CA VAL A 80 9.00 -0.42 22.11
C VAL A 80 8.28 -1.24 21.05
N PHE A 81 8.55 -0.97 19.78
CA PHE A 81 8.02 -1.71 18.65
C PHE A 81 9.16 -2.40 17.90
N TYR A 82 8.87 -3.58 17.37
CA TYR A 82 9.78 -4.30 16.48
C TYR A 82 8.98 -4.97 15.36
N TRP A 83 9.68 -5.36 14.30
CA TRP A 83 9.08 -6.09 13.19
C TRP A 83 9.23 -7.59 13.41
N ASP A 84 8.12 -8.31 13.36
CA ASP A 84 8.10 -9.76 13.36
C ASP A 84 8.27 -10.25 11.92
N GLU A 85 9.47 -10.74 11.61
CA GLU A 85 9.83 -11.25 10.28
C GLU A 85 9.04 -12.51 9.88
N VAL A 86 8.53 -13.28 10.85
CA VAL A 86 7.83 -14.54 10.57
C VAL A 86 6.38 -14.28 10.23
N HIS A 87 5.74 -13.39 10.97
CA HIS A 87 4.32 -13.08 10.81
C HIS A 87 4.06 -11.79 10.01
N HIS A 88 5.11 -11.10 9.57
CA HIS A 88 5.07 -9.87 8.79
C HIS A 88 4.16 -8.79 9.41
N LYS A 89 4.37 -8.51 10.70
CA LYS A 89 3.62 -7.50 11.44
C LYS A 89 4.50 -6.75 12.43
N VAL A 90 4.03 -5.56 12.83
CA VAL A 90 4.64 -4.83 13.94
C VAL A 90 4.16 -5.44 15.25
N GLU A 91 5.11 -5.80 16.11
CA GLU A 91 4.88 -6.33 17.45
C GLU A 91 5.34 -5.33 18.51
N GLY A 92 4.76 -5.45 19.70
CA GLY A 92 5.04 -4.61 20.87
C GLY A 92 4.20 -5.08 22.06
N ASP A 93 4.40 -4.47 23.23
CA ASP A 93 3.49 -4.71 24.36
C ASP A 93 2.05 -4.33 23.96
N GLN A 94 1.07 -5.15 24.33
CA GLN A 94 -0.34 -4.93 24.02
C GLN A 94 -0.81 -3.54 24.49
N GLU A 95 -0.37 -3.09 25.66
CA GLU A 95 -0.74 -1.76 26.18
C GLU A 95 -0.19 -0.63 25.30
N VAL A 96 0.99 -0.84 24.72
CA VAL A 96 1.67 0.13 23.85
C VAL A 96 1.05 0.17 22.46
N LEU A 97 0.66 -1.00 21.92
CA LEU A 97 -0.13 -1.10 20.68
C LEU A 97 -1.47 -0.37 20.85
N ASP A 98 -2.20 -0.66 21.92
CA ASP A 98 -3.50 -0.04 22.22
C ASP A 98 -3.38 1.48 22.36
N MET A 99 -2.33 1.98 23.03
CA MET A 99 -2.08 3.41 23.16
C MET A 99 -1.80 4.04 21.78
N TRP A 100 -1.00 3.40 20.94
CA TRP A 100 -0.65 3.90 19.61
C TRP A 100 -1.88 4.01 18.69
N PHE A 101 -2.74 3.00 18.68
CA PHE A 101 -3.98 3.02 17.89
C PHE A 101 -4.96 4.09 18.38
N ARG A 102 -5.02 4.33 19.70
CA ARG A 102 -5.84 5.42 20.27
C ARG A 102 -5.35 6.79 19.84
N VAL A 103 -4.04 7.06 19.93
CA VAL A 103 -3.45 8.36 19.56
C VAL A 103 -3.56 8.61 18.05
N SER A 104 -3.31 7.59 17.24
CA SER A 104 -3.35 7.70 15.77
C SER A 104 -4.76 8.02 15.23
N ASN A 105 -5.82 7.61 15.93
CA ASN A 105 -7.20 7.94 15.58
C ASN A 105 -7.61 9.37 15.97
N VAL A 106 -6.91 9.99 16.94
CA VAL A 106 -7.18 11.36 17.39
C VAL A 106 -6.47 12.40 16.53
N GLU A 107 -5.29 12.07 15.97
CA GLU A 107 -4.54 12.97 15.06
C GLU A 107 -5.09 13.01 13.61
N SER A 108 -6.16 12.28 13.29
CA SER A 108 -6.78 12.22 11.95
C SER A 108 -8.12 12.98 11.80
N ILE A 109 -8.48 13.84 12.77
CA ILE A 109 -9.67 14.72 12.71
C ILE A 109 -9.26 16.15 12.35
#